data_AF-A0A919WZG0-F1
#
_entry.id   AF-A0A919WZG0-F1
#
_cell.length_a   1.000
_cell.length_b   1.000
_cell.length_c   1.000
_cell.angle_alpha   90.00
_cell.angle_beta   90.00
_cell.angle_gamma   90.00
#
_symmetry.space_group_name_H-M   'P 1'
#
loop_
_entity.id
_entity.type
_entity.pdbx_description
1 polymer ?
#
loop_
_entity_poly.entity_id
_entity_poly.type
_entity_poly.pdbx_seq_one_letter_code
_entity_poly.pdbx_strand_id
1 'polypeptide(L)'
;MIKKRTGKINEIIYDNTVYHNGEYRIYPSVPQLFRVLDKVKKARETTDSLTMIPFYRNAKRNGQIEFESMVFYLECKENVSDNDLNAFLNQCCEEGQEISDDIRKRFYLCSNNDVDTFIRAINTYIDYLDTLVPQMIKTLKSEYHFGESELMFGFICFSIDSK
;
A
#
# COMPACT_ATOMS: atom_id res chain seq x y z
N MET A 1 -13.88 -17.86 3.56
CA MET A 1 -14.46 -16.60 4.03
C MET A 1 -13.35 -15.75 4.64
N ILE A 2 -13.19 -14.53 4.14
CA ILE A 2 -12.23 -13.54 4.63
C ILE A 2 -12.69 -13.12 6.02
N LYS A 3 -11.83 -13.32 7.02
CA LYS A 3 -12.12 -13.01 8.42
C LYS A 3 -11.85 -11.54 8.71
N LYS A 4 -12.78 -10.89 9.41
CA LYS A 4 -12.58 -9.55 9.97
C LYS A 4 -11.62 -9.66 11.16
N ARG A 5 -10.48 -8.96 11.09
CA ARG A 5 -9.53 -8.85 12.21
C ARG A 5 -10.03 -7.78 13.20
N THR A 6 -9.64 -7.92 14.47
CA THR A 6 -10.00 -6.99 15.54
C THR A 6 -9.15 -5.72 15.48
N GLY A 7 -9.69 -4.58 15.90
CA GLY A 7 -8.99 -3.29 15.89
C GLY A 7 -9.59 -2.35 14.85
N LYS A 8 -9.73 -1.06 15.17
CA LYS A 8 -10.56 -0.15 14.37
C LYS A 8 -9.98 0.07 12.98
N ILE A 9 -8.65 0.12 12.81
CA ILE A 9 -8.02 0.13 11.47
C ILE A 9 -8.34 -1.15 10.68
N ASN A 10 -8.20 -2.31 11.30
CA ASN A 10 -8.53 -3.60 10.68
C ASN A 10 -10.00 -3.66 10.25
N GLU A 11 -10.91 -3.15 11.08
CA GLU A 11 -12.32 -3.08 10.76
C GLU A 11 -12.61 -2.11 9.61
N ILE A 12 -11.98 -0.93 9.61
CA ILE A 12 -12.07 0.03 8.50
C ILE A 12 -11.62 -0.63 7.20
N ILE A 13 -10.48 -1.33 7.20
CA ILE A 13 -9.97 -1.97 5.98
C ILE A 13 -10.94 -3.06 5.52
N TYR A 14 -11.40 -3.93 6.42
CA TYR A 14 -12.38 -4.96 6.09
C TYR A 14 -13.65 -4.38 5.46
N ASP A 15 -14.26 -3.38 6.12
CA ASP A 15 -15.55 -2.81 5.70
C ASP A 15 -15.47 -2.04 4.37
N ASN A 16 -14.25 -1.72 3.89
CA ASN A 16 -14.04 -1.02 2.62
C ASN A 16 -13.40 -1.90 1.54
N THR A 17 -12.96 -3.12 1.87
CA THR A 17 -12.25 -4.02 0.92
C THR A 17 -12.86 -5.43 0.85
N VAL A 18 -13.91 -5.70 1.62
CA VAL A 18 -14.57 -7.01 1.68
C VAL A 18 -16.09 -6.83 1.59
N TYR A 19 -16.77 -7.72 0.86
CA TYR A 19 -18.23 -7.72 0.73
C TYR A 19 -18.81 -9.13 0.71
N HIS A 20 -20.16 -9.22 0.69
CA HIS A 20 -20.89 -10.49 0.77
C HIS A 20 -20.43 -11.34 1.96
N ASN A 21 -20.46 -10.75 3.16
CA ASN A 21 -20.10 -11.44 4.41
C ASN A 21 -18.73 -12.14 4.38
N GLY A 22 -17.76 -11.58 3.66
CA GLY A 22 -16.41 -12.15 3.58
C GLY A 22 -16.19 -13.09 2.40
N GLU A 23 -17.10 -13.20 1.45
CA GLU A 23 -16.89 -14.04 0.26
C GLU A 23 -15.93 -13.42 -0.74
N TYR A 24 -15.96 -12.10 -0.91
CA TYR A 24 -15.27 -11.43 -2.00
C TYR A 24 -14.49 -10.19 -1.56
N ARG A 25 -13.44 -9.87 -2.31
CA ARG A 25 -12.64 -8.65 -2.15
C ARG A 25 -13.08 -7.55 -3.11
N ILE A 26 -13.06 -6.32 -2.61
CA ILE A 26 -13.06 -5.08 -3.39
C ILE A 26 -11.64 -4.55 -3.35
N TYR A 27 -11.09 -4.25 -4.52
CA TYR A 27 -9.78 -3.64 -4.66
C TYR A 27 -9.97 -2.16 -5.00
N PRO A 28 -9.63 -1.24 -4.07
CA PRO A 28 -9.84 0.18 -4.29
C PRO A 28 -9.01 0.70 -5.47
N SER A 29 -9.60 1.54 -6.32
CA SER A 29 -8.84 2.40 -7.24
C SER A 29 -8.15 3.54 -6.48
N VAL A 30 -7.26 4.31 -7.13
CA VAL A 30 -6.53 5.43 -6.48
C VAL A 30 -7.46 6.38 -5.70
N PRO A 31 -8.58 6.91 -6.25
CA PRO A 31 -9.47 7.78 -5.48
C PRO A 31 -10.16 7.06 -4.31
N GLN A 32 -10.45 5.77 -4.45
CA GLN A 32 -11.06 4.97 -3.39
C GLN A 32 -10.05 4.68 -2.28
N LEU A 33 -8.79 4.40 -2.64
CA LEU A 33 -7.69 4.24 -1.69
C LEU A 33 -7.57 5.48 -0.79
N PHE A 34 -7.59 6.69 -1.37
CA PHE A 34 -7.54 7.92 -0.58
C PHE A 34 -8.67 8.02 0.45
N ARG A 35 -9.88 7.58 0.10
CA ARG A 35 -11.02 7.56 1.05
C ARG A 35 -10.82 6.53 2.16
N VAL A 36 -10.26 5.36 1.86
CA VAL A 36 -9.92 4.35 2.87
C VAL A 36 -8.85 4.87 3.80
N LEU A 37 -7.77 5.43 3.27
CA LEU A 37 -6.66 5.98 4.05
C LEU A 37 -7.07 7.20 4.89
N ASP A 38 -7.99 8.03 4.42
CA ASP A 38 -8.58 9.10 5.23
C ASP A 38 -9.32 8.56 6.46
N LYS A 39 -10.10 7.48 6.31
CA LYS A 39 -10.75 6.80 7.44
C LYS A 39 -9.73 6.21 8.42
N VAL A 40 -8.69 5.55 7.90
CA VAL A 40 -7.58 5.00 8.71
C VAL A 40 -6.92 6.10 9.53
N LYS A 41 -6.54 7.23 8.92
CA LYS A 41 -5.93 8.37 9.64
C LYS A 41 -6.87 8.95 10.70
N LYS A 42 -8.17 9.04 10.42
CA LYS A 42 -9.20 9.51 11.36
C LYS A 42 -9.45 8.55 12.52
N ALA A 43 -9.00 7.30 12.43
CA ALA A 43 -9.09 6.36 13.53
C ALA A 43 -8.25 6.80 14.74
N ARG A 44 -7.16 7.55 14.50
CA ARG A 44 -6.20 8.06 15.49
C ARG A 44 -5.60 6.96 16.38
N GLU A 45 -5.31 5.82 15.77
CA GLU A 45 -4.60 4.68 16.36
C GLU A 45 -3.58 4.13 15.35
N THR A 46 -2.75 3.18 15.77
CA THR A 46 -1.91 2.37 14.87
C THR A 46 -2.48 0.95 14.75
N THR A 47 -1.87 0.16 13.87
CA THR A 47 -2.10 -1.28 13.70
C THR A 47 -0.71 -1.93 13.62
N ASP A 48 -0.58 -3.24 13.85
CA ASP A 48 0.72 -3.92 13.86
C ASP A 48 1.42 -3.80 12.50
N SER A 49 0.65 -3.90 11.42
CA SER A 49 1.15 -3.49 10.10
C SER A 49 0.05 -3.09 9.12
N LEU A 50 0.44 -2.31 8.13
CA LEU A 50 -0.37 -1.89 6.99
C LEU A 50 0.43 -2.10 5.69
N THR A 51 -0.10 -2.94 4.80
CA THR A 51 0.52 -3.26 3.51
C THR A 51 -0.42 -2.86 2.38
N MET A 52 0.14 -2.24 1.34
CA MET A 52 -0.58 -1.91 0.11
C MET A 52 0.22 -2.36 -1.10
N ILE A 53 -0.34 -3.29 -1.88
CA ILE A 53 0.27 -3.79 -3.10
C ILE A 53 -0.52 -3.22 -4.29
N PRO A 54 0.08 -2.33 -5.09
CA PRO A 54 -0.57 -1.84 -6.29
C PRO A 54 -0.57 -2.91 -7.39
N PHE A 55 -1.63 -2.91 -8.20
CA PHE A 55 -1.72 -3.75 -9.39
C PHE A 55 -2.60 -3.10 -10.44
N TYR A 56 -2.42 -3.48 -11.70
CA TYR A 56 -3.24 -3.02 -12.81
C TYR A 56 -4.24 -4.10 -13.21
N ARG A 57 -5.53 -3.74 -13.25
CA ARG A 57 -6.59 -4.62 -13.74
C ARG A 57 -7.09 -4.13 -15.08
N ASN A 58 -7.19 -5.01 -16.06
CA ASN A 58 -7.63 -4.66 -17.41
C ASN A 58 -8.75 -5.58 -17.91
N ALA A 59 -9.85 -5.00 -18.38
CA ALA A 59 -11.02 -5.76 -18.84
C ALA A 59 -10.79 -6.52 -20.15
N LYS A 60 -9.86 -6.07 -21.01
CA LYS A 60 -9.59 -6.72 -22.31
C LYS A 60 -8.63 -7.89 -22.21
N ARG A 61 -7.63 -7.82 -21.33
CA ARG A 61 -6.62 -8.88 -21.16
C ARG A 61 -6.96 -9.90 -20.07
N ASN A 62 -8.13 -9.77 -19.43
CA ASN A 62 -8.68 -10.69 -18.43
C ASN A 62 -7.64 -11.21 -17.42
N GLY A 63 -6.99 -10.28 -16.71
CA GLY A 63 -5.93 -10.58 -15.74
C GLY A 63 -5.54 -9.36 -14.91
N GLN A 64 -4.61 -9.56 -13.97
CA GLN A 64 -4.00 -8.51 -13.16
C GLN A 64 -2.47 -8.55 -13.31
N ILE A 65 -1.84 -7.37 -13.27
CA ILE A 65 -0.38 -7.22 -13.25
C ILE A 65 -0.02 -6.59 -11.91
N GLU A 66 0.67 -7.33 -11.06
CA GLU A 66 1.07 -6.89 -9.73
C GLU A 66 2.39 -6.13 -9.80
N PHE A 67 2.47 -5.01 -9.07
CA PHE A 67 3.68 -4.20 -8.95
C PHE A 67 4.30 -4.42 -7.57
N GLU A 68 4.73 -5.64 -7.28
CA GLU A 68 5.28 -6.03 -5.97
C GLU A 68 6.48 -5.15 -5.56
N SER A 69 7.31 -4.76 -6.52
CA SER A 69 8.44 -3.84 -6.30
C SER A 69 8.03 -2.43 -5.88
N MET A 70 6.74 -2.08 -5.98
CA MET A 70 6.16 -0.79 -5.61
C MET A 70 5.23 -0.88 -4.38
N VAL A 71 5.34 -1.96 -3.60
CA VAL A 71 4.60 -2.16 -2.34
C VAL A 71 4.88 -1.03 -1.36
N PHE A 72 3.85 -0.61 -0.63
CA PHE A 72 4.00 0.15 0.61
C PHE A 72 3.84 -0.78 1.80
N TYR A 73 4.72 -0.62 2.78
CA TYR A 73 4.72 -1.38 4.02
C TYR A 73 5.04 -0.49 5.22
N LEU A 74 4.14 -0.49 6.19
CA LEU A 74 4.29 0.21 7.47
C LEU A 74 4.11 -0.81 8.58
N GLU A 75 5.13 -0.99 9.40
CA GLU A 75 5.11 -1.87 10.57
C GLU A 75 5.17 -1.03 11.84
N CYS A 76 4.43 -1.43 12.86
CA CYS A 76 4.54 -0.82 14.19
C CYS A 76 4.85 -1.87 15.26
N LYS A 77 5.73 -1.48 16.19
CA LYS A 77 6.25 -2.33 17.28
C LYS A 77 6.07 -1.61 18.61
N GLU A 78 6.20 -2.33 19.72
CA GLU A 78 6.01 -1.73 21.05
C GLU A 78 6.99 -0.57 21.31
N ASN A 79 8.26 -0.73 20.94
CA ASN A 79 9.30 0.29 21.05
C ASN A 79 10.19 0.26 19.80
N VAL A 80 10.45 1.43 19.22
CA VAL A 80 11.33 1.60 18.06
C VAL A 80 12.40 2.63 18.39
N SER A 81 13.66 2.24 18.24
CA SER A 81 14.82 3.12 18.29
C SER A 81 15.24 3.58 16.88
N ASP A 82 16.04 4.63 16.79
CA ASP A 82 16.58 5.11 15.50
C ASP A 82 17.43 4.04 14.79
N ASN A 83 18.11 3.18 15.56
CA ASN A 83 18.86 2.05 15.03
C ASN A 83 17.94 0.99 14.40
N ASP A 84 16.74 0.79 14.96
CA ASP A 84 15.78 -0.17 14.44
C ASP A 84 15.24 0.27 13.08
N LEU A 85 14.97 1.56 12.89
CA LEU A 85 14.52 2.09 11.60
C LEU A 85 15.57 1.90 10.51
N ASN A 86 16.84 2.23 10.79
CA ASN A 86 17.90 2.03 9.80
C ASN A 86 18.13 0.55 9.50
N ALA A 87 18.11 -0.31 10.51
CA ALA A 87 18.21 -1.76 10.32
C ALA A 87 17.06 -2.30 9.48
N PHE A 88 15.83 -1.84 9.73
CA PHE A 88 14.64 -2.18 8.98
C PHE A 88 14.75 -1.78 7.51
N LEU A 89 15.12 -0.52 7.23
CA LEU A 89 15.26 -0.04 5.85
C LEU A 89 16.39 -0.76 5.08
N ASN A 90 17.49 -1.12 5.77
CA ASN A 90 18.57 -1.91 5.17
C ASN A 90 18.11 -3.31 4.76
N GLN A 91 17.18 -3.94 5.49
CA GLN A 91 16.60 -5.23 5.13
C GLN A 91 15.71 -5.15 3.87
N CYS A 92 15.25 -3.96 3.51
CA CYS A 92 14.48 -3.73 2.29
C CYS A 92 15.35 -3.45 1.05
N CYS A 93 16.67 -3.39 1.21
CA CYS A 93 17.64 -3.13 0.14
C CYS A 93 18.48 -4.38 -0.15
N GLU A 94 19.06 -4.45 -1.34
CA GLU A 94 20.11 -5.44 -1.62
C GLU A 94 21.35 -5.16 -0.77
N GLU A 95 22.06 -6.21 -0.38
CA GLU A 95 23.22 -6.11 0.50
C GLU A 95 24.29 -5.16 -0.08
N GLY A 96 24.68 -4.16 0.71
CA GLY A 96 25.68 -3.16 0.32
C GLY A 96 25.16 -1.98 -0.52
N GLN A 97 23.86 -1.91 -0.83
CA GLN A 97 23.27 -0.74 -1.47
C GLN A 97 22.85 0.34 -0.46
N GLU A 98 22.97 1.59 -0.86
CA GLU A 98 22.44 2.72 -0.08
C GLU A 98 20.90 2.71 -0.11
N ILE A 99 20.28 3.03 1.03
CA ILE A 99 18.83 3.15 1.15
C ILE A 99 18.35 4.30 0.26
N SER A 100 17.66 3.97 -0.83
CA SER A 100 17.14 4.94 -1.79
C SER A 100 15.96 5.74 -1.23
N ASP A 101 15.72 6.92 -1.83
CA ASP A 101 14.54 7.74 -1.53
C ASP A 101 13.22 7.03 -1.79
N ASP A 102 13.18 6.09 -2.75
CA ASP A 102 12.00 5.25 -3.02
C ASP A 102 11.71 4.33 -1.84
N ILE A 103 12.73 3.62 -1.32
CA ILE A 103 12.59 2.76 -0.14
C ILE A 103 12.08 3.58 1.06
N ARG A 104 12.64 4.77 1.28
CA ARG A 104 12.22 5.68 2.39
C ARG A 104 10.78 6.18 2.29
N LYS A 105 10.17 6.16 1.10
CA LYS A 105 8.78 6.57 0.86
C LYS A 105 7.79 5.40 0.90
N ARG A 106 8.29 4.17 0.91
CA ARG A 106 7.48 2.95 0.84
C ARG A 106 7.54 2.10 2.11
N PHE A 107 8.66 2.13 2.82
CA PHE A 107 8.89 1.31 4.00
C PHE A 107 9.02 2.18 5.25
N TYR A 108 8.20 1.87 6.26
CA TYR A 108 8.17 2.60 7.52
C TYR A 108 8.13 1.68 8.72
N LEU A 109 8.78 2.10 9.80
CA LEU A 109 8.74 1.46 11.11
C LEU A 109 8.33 2.51 12.15
N CYS A 110 7.35 2.20 13.00
CA CYS A 110 6.80 3.10 14.01
C CYS A 110 6.58 2.42 15.36
N SER A 111 6.46 3.20 16.45
CA SER A 111 6.00 2.65 17.73
C SER A 111 4.47 2.54 17.74
N ASN A 112 3.89 1.55 18.42
CA ASN A 112 2.43 1.33 18.50
C ASN A 112 1.65 2.49 19.16
N ASN A 113 2.35 3.37 19.86
CA ASN A 113 1.77 4.60 20.42
C ASN A 113 2.08 5.86 19.59
N ASP A 114 2.87 5.74 18.52
CA ASP A 114 3.28 6.86 17.66
C ASP A 114 2.34 7.02 16.45
N VAL A 115 1.14 7.49 16.76
CA VAL A 115 0.08 7.76 15.77
C VAL A 115 0.50 8.82 14.75
N ASP A 116 1.34 9.79 15.14
CA ASP A 116 1.72 10.89 14.26
C ASP A 116 2.74 10.43 13.20
N THR A 117 3.69 9.56 13.55
CA THR A 117 4.56 8.91 12.57
C THR A 117 3.76 7.98 11.65
N PHE A 118 2.81 7.22 12.19
CA PHE A 118 1.93 6.37 11.39
C PHE A 118 1.14 7.16 10.32
N ILE A 119 0.52 8.28 10.74
CA ILE A 119 -0.23 9.15 9.82
C ILE A 119 0.70 9.83 8.81
N ARG A 120 1.90 10.26 9.24
CA ARG A 120 2.90 10.88 8.36
C ARG A 120 3.35 9.91 7.27
N ALA A 121 3.60 8.65 7.61
CA ALA A 121 3.93 7.60 6.64
C ALA A 121 2.85 7.45 5.56
N ILE A 122 1.58 7.39 5.98
CA ILE A 122 0.43 7.31 5.06
C ILE A 122 0.36 8.54 4.14
N ASN A 123 0.55 9.75 4.68
CA ASN A 123 0.52 10.97 3.87
C ASN A 123 1.67 11.02 2.86
N THR A 124 2.89 10.66 3.28
CA THR A 124 4.04 10.60 2.37
C THR A 124 3.79 9.63 1.22
N TYR A 125 3.17 8.47 1.50
CA TYR A 125 2.81 7.53 0.43
C TYR A 125 1.73 8.08 -0.50
N ILE A 126 0.71 8.75 0.04
CA ILE A 126 -0.32 9.43 -0.77
C ILE A 126 0.32 10.44 -1.73
N ASP A 127 1.22 11.28 -1.23
CA ASP A 127 1.95 12.25 -2.06
C ASP A 127 2.86 11.54 -3.07
N TYR A 128 3.46 10.41 -2.69
CA TYR A 128 4.35 9.65 -3.55
C TYR A 128 3.62 8.93 -4.70
N LEU A 129 2.30 8.69 -4.58
CA LEU A 129 1.51 8.09 -5.66
C LEU A 129 1.48 8.94 -6.93
N ASP A 130 1.68 10.25 -6.84
CA ASP A 130 1.85 11.13 -8.01
C ASP A 130 3.09 10.76 -8.84
N THR A 131 4.09 10.11 -8.22
CA THR A 131 5.27 9.57 -8.90
C THR A 131 5.11 8.10 -9.27
N LEU A 132 4.58 7.27 -8.34
CA LEU A 132 4.46 5.82 -8.57
C LEU A 132 3.45 5.48 -9.66
N VAL A 133 2.30 6.16 -9.74
CA VAL A 133 1.28 5.86 -10.75
C VAL A 133 1.82 6.06 -12.17
N PRO A 134 2.47 7.18 -12.53
CA PRO A 134 3.13 7.31 -13.83
C PRO A 134 4.17 6.22 -14.11
N GLN A 135 4.94 5.80 -13.09
CA GLN A 135 5.92 4.71 -13.24
C GLN A 135 5.24 3.37 -13.54
N MET A 136 4.15 3.03 -12.84
CA MET A 136 3.34 1.84 -13.14
C MET A 136 2.83 1.85 -14.59
N ILE A 137 2.31 3.00 -15.07
CA ILE A 137 1.87 3.13 -16.46
C ILE A 137 3.04 2.97 -17.45
N LYS A 138 4.21 3.50 -17.12
CA LYS A 138 5.42 3.32 -17.93
C LYS A 138 5.80 1.84 -18.02
N THR A 139 5.83 1.13 -16.90
CA THR A 139 6.08 -0.32 -16.84
C THR A 139 5.08 -1.12 -17.69
N LEU A 140 3.78 -0.79 -17.61
CA LEU A 140 2.77 -1.45 -18.47
C LEU A 140 3.07 -1.28 -19.97
N LYS A 141 3.56 -0.11 -20.38
CA LYS A 141 3.93 0.15 -21.78
C LYS A 141 5.23 -0.54 -22.18
N SER A 142 6.27 -0.44 -21.36
CA SER A 142 7.61 -0.91 -21.72
C SER A 142 7.79 -2.42 -21.58
N GLU A 143 7.27 -3.01 -20.52
CA GLU A 143 7.51 -4.42 -20.16
C GLU A 143 6.34 -5.32 -20.56
N TYR A 144 5.11 -4.82 -20.45
CA TYR A 144 3.90 -5.59 -20.75
C TYR A 144 3.25 -5.23 -22.10
N HIS A 145 3.88 -4.30 -22.82
CA HIS A 145 3.50 -3.88 -24.18
C HIS A 145 2.01 -3.52 -24.30
N PHE A 146 1.48 -2.77 -23.32
CA PHE A 146 0.15 -2.18 -23.44
C PHE A 146 0.14 -1.00 -24.41
N GLY A 147 -0.78 -1.01 -25.37
CA GLY A 147 -1.08 0.16 -26.20
C GLY A 147 -1.94 1.19 -25.46
N GLU A 148 -1.93 2.45 -25.90
CA GLU A 148 -2.73 3.53 -25.31
C GLU A 148 -4.22 3.17 -25.22
N SER A 149 -4.77 2.58 -26.29
CA SER A 149 -6.17 2.20 -26.33
C SER A 149 -6.51 1.07 -25.35
N GLU A 150 -5.57 0.18 -25.05
CA GLU A 150 -5.77 -0.88 -24.06
C GLU A 150 -5.71 -0.33 -22.63
N LEU A 151 -4.86 0.66 -22.37
CA LEU A 151 -4.75 1.31 -21.07
C LEU A 151 -6.08 1.95 -20.63
N MET A 152 -6.88 2.42 -21.57
CA MET A 152 -8.21 2.98 -21.29
C MET A 152 -9.23 1.96 -20.78
N PHE A 153 -8.96 0.65 -20.90
CA PHE A 153 -9.84 -0.43 -20.41
C PHE A 153 -9.45 -0.98 -19.04
N GLY A 154 -8.51 -0.33 -18.36
CA GLY A 154 -8.09 -0.73 -17.03
C GLY A 154 -7.86 0.42 -16.08
N PHE A 155 -7.50 0.07 -14.85
CA PHE A 155 -7.23 1.04 -13.80
C PHE A 155 -6.28 0.43 -12.76
N ILE A 156 -5.49 1.29 -12.13
CA ILE A 156 -4.65 0.92 -10.98
C ILE A 156 -5.54 0.69 -9.77
N CYS A 157 -5.35 -0.47 -9.14
CA CYS A 157 -6.03 -0.94 -7.94
C CYS A 157 -5.02 -1.24 -6.85
N PHE A 158 -5.51 -1.44 -5.63
CA PHE A 158 -4.67 -1.79 -4.49
C PHE A 158 -5.26 -3.00 -3.74
N SER A 159 -4.40 -3.96 -3.43
CA SER A 159 -4.65 -4.90 -2.35
C SER A 159 -4.21 -4.23 -1.05
N ILE A 160 -5.08 -4.20 -0.05
CA ILE A 160 -4.80 -3.59 1.26
C ILE A 160 -4.97 -4.68 2.32
N ASP A 161 -3.95 -4.88 3.15
CA ASP A 161 -4.00 -5.76 4.31
C ASP A 161 -3.48 -5.01 5.53
N SER A 162 -4.11 -5.27 6.69
CA SER A 162 -3.63 -4.77 7.97
C SER A 162 -3.72 -5.85 9.04
N LYS A 163 -2.75 -5.87 9.95
CA LYS A 163 -2.67 -6.80 11.08
C LYS A 163 -2.91 -6.08 12.39
#